data_AF-A0A523Q2D0-F1
#
_entry.id   AF-A0A523Q2D0-F1
#
_cell.length_a   1.000
_cell.length_b   1.000
_cell.length_c   1.000
_cell.angle_alpha   90.00
_cell.angle_beta   90.00
_cell.angle_gamma   90.00
#
_symmetry.space_group_name_H-M   'P 1'
#
loop_
_entity.id
_entity.type
_entity.pdbx_description
1 polymer ?
#
loop_
_entity_poly.entity_id
_entity_poly.type
_entity_poly.pdbx_seq_one_letter_code
_entity_poly.pdbx_strand_id
1 'polypeptide(L)'
;MLTAFIELPDEPGGATVMPLQRGTLPEGMRWHRRLRVGGWSNALFDHEGASAASEGRAITPAAALNVDAATHTIHLTLPASALGRRTSLKGARVLINTWDWDGGYRALFSAPRSHSFGDGGGDAQGPLWMDQVGPLSLP
;
A
#
# COMPACT_ATOMS: atom_id res chain seq x y z
N MET A 1 9.07 -2.06 4.69
CA MET A 1 7.60 -2.16 4.92
C MET A 1 6.92 -2.36 3.57
N LEU A 2 5.83 -3.13 3.52
CA LEU A 2 5.02 -3.34 2.32
C LEU A 2 3.71 -2.57 2.43
N THR A 3 3.30 -1.93 1.34
CA THR A 3 1.94 -1.37 1.19
C THR A 3 1.26 -2.03 0.00
N ALA A 4 0.05 -2.54 0.21
CA ALA A 4 -0.82 -3.01 -0.86
C ALA A 4 -2.03 -2.08 -1.02
N PHE A 5 -2.34 -1.74 -2.26
CA PHE A 5 -3.52 -1.01 -2.69
C PHE A 5 -4.41 -1.95 -3.49
N ILE A 6 -5.69 -2.05 -3.12
CA ILE A 6 -6.64 -2.98 -3.72
C ILE A 6 -7.83 -2.18 -4.25
N GLU A 7 -8.01 -2.20 -5.57
CA GLU A 7 -9.22 -1.74 -6.24
C GLU A 7 -10.21 -2.91 -6.31
N LEU A 8 -11.43 -2.69 -5.81
CA LEU A 8 -12.50 -3.66 -5.86
C LEU A 8 -13.43 -3.32 -7.03
N PRO A 9 -13.74 -4.28 -7.92
CA PRO A 9 -14.57 -4.02 -9.09
C PRO A 9 -15.99 -3.65 -8.65
N ASP A 10 -16.64 -2.75 -9.40
CA ASP A 10 -18.01 -2.30 -9.12
C ASP A 10 -18.23 -1.66 -7.73
N GLU A 11 -17.18 -1.42 -6.95
CA GLU A 11 -17.28 -0.60 -5.74
C GLU A 11 -17.25 0.88 -6.17
N PRO A 12 -18.22 1.70 -5.75
CA PRO A 12 -18.18 3.12 -6.03
C PRO A 12 -17.09 3.82 -5.20
N GLY A 13 -16.63 4.96 -5.71
CA GLY A 13 -15.63 5.78 -5.04
C GLY A 13 -14.21 5.27 -5.24
N GLY A 14 -13.46 5.19 -4.13
CA GLY A 14 -12.04 4.88 -4.11
C GLY A 14 -11.15 6.14 -4.10
N ALA A 15 -9.87 5.95 -3.75
CA ALA A 15 -8.87 7.00 -3.73
C ALA A 15 -7.74 6.71 -4.74
N THR A 16 -7.20 7.76 -5.34
CA THR A 16 -6.01 7.67 -6.22
C THR A 16 -4.73 8.04 -5.49
N VAL A 17 -4.80 8.85 -4.45
CA VAL A 17 -3.63 9.24 -3.65
C VAL A 17 -3.04 8.04 -2.93
N MET A 18 -1.71 7.99 -2.83
CA MET A 18 -0.98 7.09 -1.94
C MET A 18 -0.66 7.84 -0.65
N PRO A 19 -1.41 7.63 0.45
CA PRO A 19 -1.23 8.41 1.67
C PRO A 19 0.21 8.37 2.18
N LEU A 20 0.73 9.55 2.54
CA LEU A 20 2.06 9.77 3.10
C LEU A 20 3.24 9.36 2.19
N GLN A 21 2.97 8.92 0.96
CA GLN A 21 3.98 8.38 0.03
C GLN A 21 4.31 9.32 -1.14
N ARG A 22 3.74 10.53 -1.16
CA ARG A 22 3.98 11.53 -2.21
C ARG A 22 3.70 11.01 -3.63
N GLY A 23 2.67 10.16 -3.77
CA GLY A 23 2.35 9.53 -5.04
C GLY A 23 0.86 9.40 -5.29
N THR A 24 0.54 9.05 -6.52
CA THR A 24 -0.79 8.70 -7.00
C THR A 24 -0.72 7.36 -7.73
N LEU A 25 -1.79 6.58 -7.64
CA LEU A 25 -1.90 5.31 -8.33
C LEU A 25 -1.90 5.53 -9.85
N PRO A 26 -1.17 4.68 -10.60
CA PRO A 26 -1.10 4.76 -12.05
C PRO A 26 -2.36 4.18 -12.71
N GLU A 27 -2.46 4.34 -14.04
CA GLU A 27 -3.45 3.66 -14.89
C GLU A 27 -4.91 3.82 -14.43
N GLY A 28 -5.24 5.01 -13.91
CA GLY A 28 -6.59 5.34 -13.43
C GLY A 28 -7.07 4.48 -12.26
N MET A 29 -6.19 3.70 -11.61
CA MET A 29 -6.55 2.80 -10.53
C MET A 29 -7.05 3.61 -9.32
N ARG A 30 -8.12 3.13 -8.68
CA ARG A 30 -8.69 3.72 -7.45
C ARG A 30 -8.78 2.65 -6.37
N TRP A 31 -7.98 2.80 -5.31
CA TRP A 31 -8.01 1.82 -4.23
C TRP A 31 -9.24 2.01 -3.35
N HIS A 32 -9.81 0.90 -2.94
CA HIS A 32 -10.91 0.81 -1.98
C HIS A 32 -10.43 0.29 -0.64
N ARG A 33 -9.39 -0.56 -0.66
CA ARG A 33 -8.69 -1.03 0.54
C ARG A 33 -7.19 -0.78 0.41
N ARG A 34 -6.56 -0.36 1.51
CA ARG A 34 -5.11 -0.17 1.61
C ARG A 34 -4.58 -0.91 2.83
N LEU A 35 -3.62 -1.78 2.63
CA LEU A 35 -2.98 -2.55 3.70
C LEU A 35 -1.54 -2.05 3.86
N ARG A 36 -1.12 -1.74 5.09
CA ARG A 36 0.24 -1.37 5.45
C ARG A 36 0.79 -2.39 6.45
N VAL A 37 1.81 -3.16 6.03
CA VAL A 37 2.39 -4.25 6.83
C VAL A 37 3.91 -4.10 6.96
N GLY A 38 4.40 -4.26 8.19
CA GLY A 38 5.82 -4.32 8.53
C GLY A 38 6.01 -5.02 9.88
N GLY A 39 7.26 -5.17 10.32
CA GLY A 39 7.59 -5.93 11.54
C GLY A 39 6.89 -5.46 12.83
N TRP A 40 6.40 -4.22 12.85
CA TRP A 40 5.74 -3.60 14.01
C TRP A 40 4.31 -3.10 13.73
N SER A 41 3.78 -3.31 12.52
CA SER A 41 2.46 -2.79 12.15
C SER A 41 1.74 -3.66 11.14
N ASN A 42 0.44 -3.83 11.34
CA ASN A 42 -0.47 -4.46 10.39
C ASN A 42 -1.80 -3.71 10.44
N ALA A 43 -1.98 -2.79 9.49
CA ALA A 43 -3.12 -1.88 9.48
C ALA A 43 -3.82 -1.92 8.12
N LEU A 44 -5.14 -2.05 8.15
CA LEU A 44 -6.00 -2.05 6.99
C LEU A 44 -6.91 -0.82 7.02
N PHE A 45 -7.03 -0.16 5.89
CA PHE A 45 -7.80 1.07 5.73
C PHE A 45 -8.78 0.93 4.57
N ASP A 46 -9.93 1.59 4.68
CA ASP A 46 -10.73 1.96 3.52
C ASP A 46 -10.40 3.40 3.07
N HIS A 47 -10.90 3.77 1.89
CA HIS A 47 -10.54 5.01 1.21
C HIS A 47 -11.17 6.27 1.81
N GLU A 48 -12.15 6.15 2.72
CA GLU A 48 -12.86 7.31 3.26
C GLU A 48 -11.90 8.19 4.08
N GLY A 49 -11.82 9.47 3.73
CA GLY A 49 -10.92 10.43 4.39
C GLY A 49 -9.43 10.27 4.04
N ALA A 50 -9.09 9.43 3.05
CA ALA A 50 -7.72 9.31 2.58
C ALA A 50 -7.26 10.58 1.86
N SER A 51 -6.03 11.02 2.16
CA SER A 51 -5.40 12.18 1.54
C SER A 51 -3.88 12.02 1.52
N ALA A 52 -3.15 12.99 0.99
CA ALA A 52 -1.69 12.98 1.07
C ALA A 52 -1.17 12.94 2.54
N ALA A 53 -1.99 13.42 3.49
CA ALA A 53 -1.65 13.49 4.92
C ALA A 53 -2.45 12.52 5.81
N SER A 54 -3.38 11.74 5.26
CA SER A 54 -4.31 10.88 6.02
C SER A 54 -4.41 9.49 5.39
N GLU A 55 -4.22 8.45 6.21
CA GLU A 55 -4.21 7.04 5.80
C GLU A 55 -5.56 6.54 5.23
N GLY A 56 -6.65 7.24 5.54
CA GLY A 56 -8.03 6.77 5.37
C GLY A 56 -8.63 6.23 6.67
N ARG A 57 -9.86 5.73 6.63
CA ARG A 57 -10.53 5.15 7.79
C ARG A 57 -9.97 3.77 8.07
N ALA A 58 -9.45 3.54 9.28
CA ALA A 58 -8.99 2.23 9.71
C ALA A 58 -10.18 1.25 9.82
N ILE A 59 -9.99 0.02 9.34
CA ILE A 59 -10.97 -1.05 9.41
C ILE A 59 -10.39 -2.29 10.07
N THR A 60 -11.24 -3.07 10.75
CA THR A 60 -10.86 -4.29 11.46
C THR A 60 -11.75 -5.47 11.07
N PRO A 61 -11.24 -6.72 11.12
CA PRO A 61 -9.83 -7.07 11.36
C PRO A 61 -8.92 -6.72 10.18
N ALA A 62 -7.63 -6.54 10.45
CA ALA A 62 -6.61 -6.41 9.40
C ALA A 62 -6.30 -7.79 8.75
N ALA A 63 -5.31 -7.86 7.88
CA ALA A 63 -4.90 -9.12 7.25
C ALA A 63 -4.26 -10.08 8.27
N ALA A 64 -4.42 -11.39 8.11
CA ALA A 64 -3.51 -12.35 8.74
C ALA A 64 -2.18 -12.38 7.97
N LEU A 65 -1.06 -12.52 8.67
CA LEU A 65 0.30 -12.52 8.12
C LEU A 65 0.98 -13.84 8.44
N ASN A 66 1.55 -14.49 7.42
CA ASN A 66 2.46 -15.62 7.59
C ASN A 66 3.71 -15.41 6.72
N VAL A 67 4.89 -15.60 7.28
CA VAL A 67 6.17 -15.43 6.58
C VAL A 67 6.81 -16.79 6.41
N ASP A 68 7.02 -17.18 5.16
CA ASP A 68 7.80 -18.36 4.81
C ASP A 68 9.18 -17.92 4.33
N ALA A 69 10.16 -18.00 5.24
CA ALA A 69 11.53 -17.63 4.94
C ALA A 69 12.21 -18.62 3.99
N ALA A 70 11.78 -19.89 3.94
CA ALA A 70 12.40 -20.90 3.08
C ALA A 70 12.09 -20.65 1.61
N THR A 71 10.91 -20.09 1.31
CA THR A 71 10.47 -19.76 -0.05
C THR A 71 10.50 -18.26 -0.35
N HIS A 72 11.01 -17.44 0.58
CA HIS A 72 10.99 -15.97 0.51
C HIS A 72 9.59 -15.40 0.23
N THR A 73 8.55 -15.99 0.83
CA THR A 73 7.16 -15.63 0.56
C THR A 73 6.49 -15.01 1.79
N ILE A 74 5.76 -13.93 1.56
CA ILE A 74 4.87 -13.32 2.56
C ILE A 74 3.43 -13.60 2.15
N HIS A 75 2.70 -14.33 2.99
CA HIS A 75 1.28 -14.60 2.80
C HIS A 75 0.46 -13.58 3.58
N LEU A 76 -0.40 -12.86 2.87
CA LEU A 76 -1.35 -11.90 3.43
C LEU A 76 -2.76 -12.41 3.15
N THR A 77 -3.52 -12.72 4.20
CA THR A 77 -4.91 -13.18 4.06
C THR A 77 -5.85 -12.09 4.56
N LEU A 78 -6.55 -11.44 3.64
CA LEU A 78 -7.56 -10.44 3.98
C LEU A 78 -8.88 -11.12 4.39
N PRO A 79 -9.57 -10.62 5.42
CA PRO A 79 -10.89 -11.13 5.79
C PRO A 79 -11.90 -10.77 4.70
N ALA A 80 -12.79 -11.72 4.36
CA ALA A 80 -13.82 -11.50 3.34
C ALA A 80 -14.72 -10.27 3.67
N SER A 81 -14.95 -9.98 4.95
CA SER A 81 -15.69 -8.79 5.38
C SER A 81 -15.04 -7.49 4.95
N ALA A 82 -13.70 -7.40 4.96
CA ALA A 82 -13.00 -6.23 4.46
C ALA A 82 -13.18 -6.08 2.95
N LEU A 83 -13.30 -7.16 2.21
CA LEU A 83 -13.51 -7.13 0.75
C LEU A 83 -14.99 -7.03 0.36
N GLY A 84 -15.89 -6.67 1.30
CA GLY A 84 -17.33 -6.55 1.02
C GLY A 84 -18.07 -7.88 0.89
N ARG A 85 -17.49 -8.98 1.40
CA ARG A 85 -18.01 -10.36 1.31
C ARG A 85 -18.34 -10.81 -0.12
N ARG A 86 -17.55 -10.33 -1.08
CA ARG A 86 -17.68 -10.69 -2.49
C ARG A 86 -17.47 -12.18 -2.69
N THR A 87 -18.24 -12.77 -3.59
CA THR A 87 -18.09 -14.17 -4.01
C THR A 87 -16.97 -14.37 -5.04
N SER A 88 -16.46 -13.29 -5.63
CA SER A 88 -15.34 -13.28 -6.57
C SER A 88 -14.51 -12.00 -6.44
N LEU A 89 -13.22 -12.11 -6.75
CA LEU A 89 -12.29 -10.98 -6.88
C LEU A 89 -11.87 -10.74 -8.33
N LYS A 90 -12.49 -11.43 -9.30
CA LYS A 90 -12.20 -11.24 -10.72
C LYS A 90 -12.33 -9.76 -11.10
N GLY A 91 -11.29 -9.22 -11.73
CA GLY A 91 -11.23 -7.81 -12.13
C GLY A 91 -10.80 -6.84 -11.02
N ALA A 92 -10.61 -7.31 -9.78
CA ALA A 92 -9.91 -6.51 -8.77
C ALA A 92 -8.48 -6.23 -9.24
N ARG A 93 -7.99 -5.02 -8.95
CA ARG A 93 -6.61 -4.62 -9.27
C ARG A 93 -5.81 -4.48 -7.99
N VAL A 94 -4.58 -4.94 -8.01
CA VAL A 94 -3.66 -4.88 -6.86
C VAL A 94 -2.37 -4.20 -7.28
N LEU A 95 -1.96 -3.20 -6.52
CA LEU A 95 -0.64 -2.58 -6.64
C LEU A 95 0.06 -2.70 -5.30
N ILE A 96 1.32 -3.11 -5.33
CA ILE A 96 2.13 -3.25 -4.12
C ILE A 96 3.39 -2.43 -4.30
N ASN A 97 3.79 -1.72 -3.26
CA ASN A 97 5.09 -1.06 -3.21
C ASN A 97 5.77 -1.30 -1.85
N THR A 98 7.06 -0.98 -1.78
CA THR A 98 7.82 -1.07 -0.53
C THR A 98 8.55 0.23 -0.21
N TRP A 99 8.61 0.56 1.08
CA TRP A 99 9.43 1.65 1.59
C TRP A 99 9.81 1.39 3.05
N ASP A 100 10.77 2.14 3.57
CA ASP A 100 11.11 2.05 4.99
C ASP A 100 10.12 2.80 5.89
N TRP A 101 9.86 2.23 7.07
CA TRP A 101 8.97 2.81 8.07
C TRP A 101 9.60 2.74 9.46
N ASP A 102 9.65 3.88 10.12
CA ASP A 102 10.26 4.06 11.44
C ASP A 102 9.48 5.15 12.21
N GLY A 103 8.29 4.79 12.70
CA GLY A 103 7.30 5.75 13.24
C GLY A 103 6.58 6.62 12.19
N GLY A 104 7.03 6.54 10.93
CA GLY A 104 6.48 7.19 9.74
C GLY A 104 7.25 6.72 8.51
N TYR A 105 6.83 7.12 7.29
CA TYR A 105 7.62 6.84 6.08
C TYR A 105 8.95 7.59 6.17
N ARG A 106 10.07 6.88 5.98
CA ARG A 106 11.40 7.49 6.05
C ARG A 106 11.54 8.57 4.97
N ALA A 107 12.13 9.70 5.31
CA ALA A 107 12.31 10.80 4.35
C ALA A 107 13.34 10.45 3.25
N LEU A 108 13.12 11.02 2.06
CA LEU A 108 14.06 11.03 0.95
C LEU A 108 14.80 12.38 0.93
N PHE A 109 16.12 12.34 0.73
CA PHE A 109 16.98 13.53 0.66
C PHE A 109 17.71 13.61 -0.68
N SER A 110 18.25 14.77 -1.02
CA SER A 110 19.06 14.96 -2.25
C SER A 110 20.44 14.26 -2.20
N ALA A 111 20.89 13.87 -1.01
CA ALA A 111 22.11 13.12 -0.80
C ALA A 111 21.87 12.08 0.31
N PRO A 112 22.49 10.89 0.23
CA PRO A 112 22.36 9.88 1.27
C PRO A 112 22.90 10.41 2.60
N ARG A 113 22.27 10.00 3.70
CA ARG A 113 22.68 10.36 5.07
C ARG A 113 22.65 9.10 5.94
N SER A 114 23.23 9.16 7.14
CA SER A 114 23.14 8.06 8.10
C SER A 114 21.68 7.68 8.32
N HIS A 115 21.35 6.41 8.05
CA HIS A 115 20.00 5.86 8.16
C HIS A 115 18.95 6.62 7.33
N SER A 116 19.29 7.19 6.17
CA SER A 116 18.33 7.82 5.26
C SER A 116 18.71 7.63 3.80
N PHE A 117 17.69 7.61 2.93
CA PHE A 117 17.88 7.43 1.50
C PHE A 117 18.23 8.76 0.81
N GLY A 118 19.08 8.66 -0.21
CA GLY A 118 19.30 9.72 -1.19
C GLY A 118 18.46 9.44 -2.45
N ASP A 119 18.06 10.49 -3.16
CA ASP A 119 17.35 10.42 -4.44
C ASP A 119 18.23 10.04 -5.64
N GLY A 120 19.54 9.87 -5.41
CA GLY A 120 20.51 9.57 -6.47
C GLY A 120 20.70 10.72 -7.47
N GLY A 121 20.43 11.97 -7.08
CA GLY A 121 20.45 13.14 -7.97
C GLY A 121 19.14 13.38 -8.72
N GLY A 122 18.06 12.70 -8.29
CA GLY A 122 16.71 12.86 -8.83
C GLY A 122 15.91 13.96 -8.13
N ASP A 123 14.71 13.59 -7.66
CA ASP A 123 13.80 14.49 -6.95
C ASP A 123 13.65 14.06 -5.49
N ALA A 124 14.20 14.86 -4.56
CA ALA A 124 14.06 14.66 -3.13
C ALA A 124 12.61 14.84 -2.60
N GLN A 125 11.72 15.40 -3.41
CA GLN A 125 10.26 15.45 -3.17
C GLN A 125 9.50 14.34 -3.91
N GLY A 126 10.23 13.46 -4.57
CA GLY A 126 9.68 12.33 -5.28
C GLY A 126 8.96 11.32 -4.39
N PRO A 127 8.35 10.31 -5.02
CA PRO A 127 7.59 9.29 -4.33
C PRO A 127 8.42 8.48 -3.32
N LEU A 128 7.77 8.06 -2.24
CA LEU A 128 8.38 7.24 -1.19
C LEU A 128 8.03 5.76 -1.39
N TRP A 129 8.63 5.17 -2.41
CA TRP A 129 8.75 3.72 -2.59
C TRP A 129 10.04 3.39 -3.34
N MET A 130 10.64 2.25 -3.02
CA MET A 130 11.88 1.77 -3.62
C MET A 130 11.60 0.99 -4.89
N ASP A 131 10.54 0.19 -4.82
CA ASP A 131 10.03 -0.67 -5.88
C ASP A 131 8.50 -0.69 -5.81
N GLN A 132 7.89 -1.00 -6.95
CA GLN A 132 6.45 -1.18 -7.09
C GLN A 132 6.15 -2.25 -8.14
N VAL A 133 5.10 -3.03 -7.90
CA VAL A 133 4.52 -3.97 -8.88
C VAL A 133 3.03 -3.69 -9.05
N GLY A 134 2.56 -3.83 -10.29
CA GLY A 134 1.18 -3.63 -10.68
C GLY A 134 0.88 -2.21 -11.20
N PRO A 135 -0.41 -1.93 -11.48
CA PRO A 135 -1.57 -2.69 -11.04
C PRO A 135 -1.72 -4.05 -11.74
N LEU A 136 -1.89 -5.12 -10.97
CA LEU A 136 -2.15 -6.48 -11.45
C LEU A 136 -3.64 -6.77 -11.37
N SER A 137 -4.25 -7.25 -12.46
CA SER A 137 -5.65 -7.67 -12.46
C SER A 137 -5.78 -9.12 -11.99
N LEU A 138 -6.69 -9.37 -11.05
CA LEU A 138 -6.99 -10.72 -10.59
C LEU A 138 -7.93 -11.44 -11.57
N PRO A 139 -7.66 -12.73 -11.89
CA PRO A 139 -8.42 -13.50 -12.89
C PRO A 139 -9.84 -13.88 -12.46
#